data_AF-A0A4D7Z7S6-F1
#
_entry.id   AF-A0A4D7Z7S6-F1
#
_cell.length_a   1.000
_cell.length_b   1.000
_cell.length_c   1.000
_cell.angle_alpha   90.00
_cell.angle_beta   90.00
_cell.angle_gamma   90.00
#
_symmetry.space_group_name_H-M   'P 1'
#
loop_
_entity.id
_entity.type
_entity.pdbx_description
1 polymer ?
#
loop_
_entity_poly.entity_id
_entity_poly.type
_entity_poly.pdbx_seq_one_letter_code
_entity_poly.pdbx_strand_id
1 'polypeptide(L)' 'MVLRPNSDFRCEAVEALGGLPALVTTGIRETGAGEDLYTATAPRREKAEIRAVPYHVWDNRGGGEMLVWIRKEADQ' A
#
# COMPACT_ATOMS: atom_id res chain seq x y z
N MET A 1 -4.54 -1.37 3.02
CA MET A 1 -3.70 -2.48 2.51
C MET A 1 -2.98 -3.13 3.67
N VAL A 2 -2.57 -4.39 3.51
CA VAL A 2 -1.67 -5.12 4.43
C VAL A 2 -0.48 -5.68 3.66
N LEU A 3 0.68 -5.74 4.32
CA LEU A 3 1.92 -6.27 3.77
C LEU A 3 2.38 -7.51 4.55
N ARG A 4 2.82 -8.54 3.82
CA ARG A 4 3.38 -9.74 4.44
C ARG A 4 4.78 -9.46 4.98
N PRO A 5 5.15 -10.10 6.11
CA PRO A 5 6.56 -10.17 6.50
C PRO A 5 7.38 -10.77 5.36
N ASN A 6 8.61 -10.29 5.19
CA ASN A 6 9.54 -10.80 4.18
C ASN A 6 9.00 -10.76 2.74
N SER A 7 8.11 -9.81 2.43
CA SER A 7 7.68 -9.58 1.05
C SER A 7 8.89 -9.16 0.21
N ASP A 8 8.97 -9.66 -1.03
CA ASP A 8 9.99 -9.23 -1.98
C ASP A 8 9.70 -7.80 -2.46
N PHE A 9 10.77 -7.03 -2.62
CA PHE A 9 10.71 -5.67 -3.18
C PHE A 9 11.61 -5.57 -4.40
N ARG A 10 11.15 -4.81 -5.39
CA ARG A 10 11.96 -4.33 -6.51
C ARG A 10 12.00 -2.81 -6.52
N CYS A 11 13.05 -2.25 -7.10
CA CYS A 11 13.15 -0.81 -7.31
C CYS A 11 12.72 -0.45 -8.73
N GLU A 12 11.94 0.62 -8.88
CA GLU A 12 11.56 1.19 -10.17
C GLU A 12 11.71 2.71 -10.14
N ALA A 13 12.20 3.32 -11.24
CA ALA A 13 12.29 4.77 -11.34
C ALA A 13 10.89 5.41 -11.43
N VAL A 14 10.70 6.55 -10.77
CA VAL A 14 9.50 7.38 -10.89
C VAL A 14 9.83 8.65 -11.67
N GLU A 15 9.59 8.64 -12.98
CA GLU A 15 9.92 9.77 -13.86
C GLU A 15 9.25 11.08 -13.42
N ALA A 16 7.98 11.01 -12.97
CA ALA A 16 7.26 12.17 -12.45
C ALA A 16 7.88 12.79 -11.18
N LEU A 17 8.85 12.12 -10.55
CA LEU A 17 9.59 12.57 -9.37
C LEU A 17 11.09 12.69 -9.66
N GLY A 18 11.47 12.99 -10.90
CA GLY A 18 12.86 13.16 -11.29
C GLY A 18 13.67 11.86 -11.26
N GLY A 19 13.01 10.72 -11.52
CA GLY A 19 13.67 9.41 -11.58
C GLY A 19 13.99 8.80 -10.21
N LEU A 20 13.47 9.37 -9.11
CA LEU A 20 13.66 8.81 -7.77
C LEU A 20 13.11 7.37 -7.67
N PRO A 21 13.76 6.50 -6.88
CA PRO A 21 13.35 5.10 -6.79
C PRO A 21 12.04 4.96 -6.00
N ALA A 22 11.12 4.18 -6.54
CA ALA A 22 10.03 3.59 -5.79
C ALA A 22 10.37 2.15 -5.39
N LEU A 23 9.96 1.77 -4.19
CA LEU A 23 9.90 0.37 -3.77
C LEU A 23 8.57 -0.22 -4.20
N VAL A 24 8.61 -1.31 -4.95
CA VAL A 24 7.43 -1.97 -5.51
C VAL A 24 7.31 -3.38 -4.98
N THR A 25 6.14 -3.73 -4.47
CA THR A 25 5.87 -5.05 -3.88
C THR A 25 4.40 -5.46 -4.05
N THR A 26 4.11 -6.75 -3.86
CA THR A 26 2.73 -7.26 -3.81
C THR A 26 2.19 -7.16 -2.38
N GLY A 27 1.18 -6.33 -2.18
CA GLY A 27 0.37 -6.29 -0.96
C GLY A 27 -1.00 -6.92 -1.13
N ILE A 28 -1.79 -6.87 -0.06
CA ILE A 28 -3.21 -7.25 -0.08
C ILE A 28 -4.06 -6.01 0.18
N ARG A 29 -5.00 -5.73 -0.72
CA ARG A 29 -6.07 -4.75 -0.49
C ARG A 29 -7.22 -5.44 0.22
N GLU A 30 -7.74 -4.78 1.24
CA GLU A 30 -8.89 -5.24 2.01
C GLU A 30 -10.03 -4.26 1.80
N THR A 31 -11.21 -4.78 1.46
CA THR A 31 -12.44 -3.99 1.29
C THR A 31 -13.47 -4.47 2.31
N GLY A 32 -14.16 -3.55 2.98
CA GLY A 32 -15.24 -3.87 3.92
C GLY A 32 -16.37 -4.65 3.24
N ALA A 33 -17.10 -5.43 4.04
CA ALA A 33 -18.21 -6.25 3.56
C ALA A 33 -19.52 -5.46 3.33
N GLY A 34 -19.57 -4.19 3.75
CA GLY A 34 -20.74 -3.32 3.67
C GLY A 34 -20.46 -1.93 4.26
N GLU A 35 -21.51 -1.17 4.56
CA GLU A 35 -21.42 0.21 5.08
C GLU A 35 -21.54 0.30 6.61
N ASP A 36 -21.82 -0.82 7.29
CA ASP A 36 -21.97 -0.85 8.74
C ASP A 36 -20.66 -0.51 9.47
N LEU A 37 -20.76 0.24 10.56
CA LEU A 37 -19.60 0.59 11.40
C LEU A 37 -18.95 -0.64 12.04
N TYR A 38 -19.74 -1.67 12.35
CA TYR A 38 -19.28 -2.93 12.95
C TYR A 38 -19.85 -4.13 12.20
N THR A 39 -19.02 -5.14 11.95
CA THR A 39 -19.44 -6.39 11.32
C THR A 39 -18.59 -7.57 11.81
N ALA A 40 -19.20 -8.75 11.85
CA ALA A 40 -18.49 -10.03 12.07
C ALA A 40 -17.98 -10.65 10.77
N THR A 41 -18.36 -10.11 9.61
CA THR A 41 -17.94 -10.61 8.30
C THR A 41 -16.50 -10.15 8.01
N ALA A 42 -15.63 -11.11 7.71
CA ALA A 42 -14.25 -10.81 7.32
C ALA A 42 -14.19 -9.94 6.05
N PRO A 43 -13.18 -9.05 5.90
CA PRO A 43 -13.06 -8.22 4.71
C PRO A 43 -12.74 -9.05 3.46
N ARG A 44 -13.15 -8.56 2.29
CA ARG A 44 -12.72 -9.11 1.00
C ARG A 44 -11.24 -8.80 0.79
N ARG A 45 -10.45 -9.79 0.40
CA ARG A 45 -9.00 -9.69 0.22
C ARG A 45 -8.62 -9.89 -1.24
N GLU A 46 -7.82 -9.00 -1.80
CA GLU A 46 -7.32 -9.11 -3.17
C GLU A 46 -5.85 -8.69 -3.28
N LYS A 47 -5.08 -9.38 -4.13
CA LYS A 47 -3.69 -8.97 -4.40
C LYS A 47 -3.68 -7.62 -5.11
N ALA A 48 -2.79 -6.74 -4.68
CA ALA A 48 -2.62 -5.44 -5.31
C ALA A 48 -1.16 -4.99 -5.17
N GLU A 49 -0.67 -4.26 -6.16
CA GLU A 49 0.69 -3.72 -6.12
C GLU A 49 0.75 -2.47 -5.22
N ILE A 50 1.79 -2.38 -4.41
CA ILE A 50 2.15 -1.18 -3.64
C ILE A 50 3.38 -0.57 -4.28
N ARG A 51 3.31 0.73 -4.58
CA ARG A 51 4.42 1.54 -5.10
C ARG A 51 4.73 2.66 -4.11
N ALA A 52 5.70 2.43 -3.23
CA ALA A 52 6.10 3.37 -2.20
C ALA A 52 7.20 4.31 -2.71
N VAL A 53 7.03 5.62 -2.53
CA VAL A 53 8.02 6.65 -2.88
C VAL A 53 8.71 7.18 -1.62
N PRO A 54 9.89 7.82 -1.72
CA PRO A 54 10.51 8.47 -0.57
C PRO A 54 9.57 9.49 0.06
N TYR A 55 9.49 9.49 1.39
CA TYR A 55 8.53 10.33 2.12
C TYR A 55 8.64 11.82 1.76
N HIS A 56 9.87 12.34 1.62
CA HIS A 56 10.11 13.75 1.34
C HIS A 56 9.58 14.24 -0.03
N VAL A 57 9.10 13.34 -0.91
CA VAL A 57 8.53 13.70 -2.22
C VAL A 57 7.04 13.37 -2.38
N TRP A 58 6.32 13.02 -1.32
CA TRP A 58 4.96 12.48 -1.43
C TRP A 58 3.97 13.41 -2.16
N ASP A 59 3.90 14.69 -1.80
CA ASP A 59 2.91 15.68 -2.29
C ASP A 59 3.39 16.46 -3.54
N ASN A 60 4.24 15.85 -4.37
CA ASN A 60 4.72 16.45 -5.62
C ASN A 60 3.95 15.94 -6.85
N ARG A 61 2.79 15.29 -6.66
CA ARG A 61 1.96 14.71 -7.74
C ARG A 61 0.49 15.14 -7.70
N GLY A 62 0.16 16.12 -6.85
CA GLY A 62 -1.22 16.53 -6.55
C GLY A 62 -1.79 15.83 -5.31
N GLY A 63 -2.89 16.38 -4.80
CA GLY A 63 -3.50 15.93 -3.54
C GLY A 63 -4.02 14.49 -3.59
N GLY A 64 -3.86 13.77 -2.49
CA GLY A 64 -4.31 12.40 -2.33
C GLY A 64 -3.97 11.83 -0.95
N GLU A 65 -4.41 10.60 -0.70
CA GLU A 65 -4.12 9.89 0.55
C GLU A 65 -2.63 9.51 0.65
N MET A 66 -2.08 9.51 1.87
CA MET A 66 -0.70 9.11 2.14
C MET A 66 -0.58 8.41 3.49
N LEU A 67 0.23 7.35 3.53
CA LEU A 67 0.60 6.61 4.72
C LEU A 67 2.10 6.37 4.73
N VAL A 68 2.73 6.48 5.90
CA VAL A 68 4.11 6.01 6.14
C VAL A 68 4.08 4.59 6.70
N TRP A 69 3.25 4.37 7.72
CA TRP A 69 3.07 3.08 8.35
C TRP A 69 1.99 2.28 7.64
N ILE A 70 2.37 1.15 7.06
CA ILE A 70 1.46 0.19 6.43
C ILE A 70 1.25 -0.97 7.40
N ARG A 71 0.00 -1.45 7.51
CA ARG A 71 -0.33 -2.58 8.38
C ARG A 71 0.44 -3.83 7.96
N LYS A 72 1.04 -4.51 8.94
CA LYS A 72 1.55 -5.87 8.78
C LYS A 72 0.38 -6.85 8.69
N GLU A 73 0.45 -7.82 7.79
CA GLU A 73 -0.46 -8.97 7.80
C GLU A 73 -0.21 -9.78 9.08
N ALA A 74 -1.27 -10.02 9.85
CA ALA A 74 -1.21 -10.86 11.02
C ALA A 74 -0.86 -12.29 10.59
N ASP A 75 -0.05 -12.97 11.40
CA ASP A 75 0.21 -14.39 11.21
C ASP A 75 -1.13 -15.13 11.39
N GLN A 76 -1.50 -15.97 10.42
CA GLN A 76 -2.71 -16.80 10.49
C GLN A 76 -2.46 -18.07 11.31
#